data_AF-A0A958EW63-F1
#
_entry.id   AF-A0A958EW63-F1
#
_cell.length_a   1.000
_cell.length_b   1.000
_cell.length_c   1.000
_cell.angle_alpha   90.00
_cell.angle_beta   90.00
_cell.angle_gamma   90.00
#
_symmetry.space_group_name_H-M   'P 1'
#
loop_
_entity.id
_entity.type
_entity.pdbx_description
1 polymer ?
#
loop_
_entity_poly.entity_id
_entity_poly.type
_entity_poly.pdbx_seq_one_letter_code
_entity_poly.pdbx_strand_id
1 'polypeptide(L)'
;KILILAAHPDDEVLGCGAAAARFAKEGHSVTPVILCENATVRYAAEMQENLENWARQSAQILGIEPPVFVGLPDQKLDTFTALEMAQTIEKVLADLQPEVVFTHHGGDINKDHRVIFEATMVATRPLPGSNVHSVYTYETISSTEWAATEFYSRFTPNTFYDVTETIAKKVEAFSQYRSEVREYPHPRSPEGIEIRAKDWGARVGVRAAEAFQLVRSVL
;
A
#
# COMPACT_ATOMS: atom_id res chain seq x y z
N LYS A 1 8.30 -13.72 -4.03
CA LYS A 1 8.52 -12.25 -4.14
C LYS A 1 7.20 -11.52 -4.03
N ILE A 2 7.11 -10.53 -3.15
CA ILE A 2 5.88 -9.77 -2.89
C ILE A 2 6.08 -8.33 -3.34
N LEU A 3 5.11 -7.81 -4.09
CA LEU A 3 5.07 -6.44 -4.56
C LEU A 3 3.98 -5.67 -3.81
N ILE A 4 4.28 -4.47 -3.31
CA ILE A 4 3.29 -3.53 -2.78
C ILE A 4 3.27 -2.32 -3.72
N LEU A 5 2.19 -2.15 -4.46
CA LEU A 5 1.95 -0.97 -5.29
C LEU A 5 1.29 0.10 -4.42
N ALA A 6 1.93 1.25 -4.29
CA ALA A 6 1.48 2.41 -3.52
C ALA A 6 1.44 3.64 -4.42
N ALA A 7 0.43 4.48 -4.24
CA ALA A 7 0.31 5.74 -4.95
C ALA A 7 1.34 6.73 -4.44
N HIS A 8 1.34 7.01 -3.14
CA HIS A 8 2.18 8.02 -2.52
C HIS A 8 3.13 7.38 -1.48
N PRO A 9 4.27 8.01 -1.18
CA PRO A 9 5.10 7.64 -0.03
C PRO A 9 4.30 7.81 1.27
N ASP A 10 4.10 6.71 1.98
CA ASP A 10 3.35 6.49 3.24
C ASP A 10 2.29 5.39 3.07
N ASP A 11 1.65 5.31 1.91
CA ASP A 11 0.58 4.37 1.59
C ASP A 11 1.03 2.91 1.75
N GLU A 12 2.28 2.59 1.40
CA GLU A 12 2.83 1.24 1.52
C GLU A 12 2.92 0.79 2.98
N VAL A 13 3.16 1.73 3.90
CA VAL A 13 3.20 1.45 5.34
C VAL A 13 1.79 1.47 5.90
N LEU A 14 0.99 2.48 5.56
CA LEU A 14 -0.37 2.64 6.07
C LEU A 14 -1.26 1.46 5.68
N GLY A 15 -1.09 0.93 4.47
CA GLY A 15 -1.82 -0.24 3.98
C GLY A 15 -1.25 -1.58 4.42
N CYS A 16 0.07 -1.77 4.32
CA CYS A 16 0.68 -3.09 4.41
C CYS A 16 1.82 -3.22 5.44
N GLY A 17 2.17 -2.16 6.17
CA GLY A 17 3.44 -2.09 6.89
C GLY A 17 3.68 -3.23 7.89
N ALA A 18 2.65 -3.65 8.62
CA ALA A 18 2.84 -4.67 9.65
C ALA A 18 2.94 -6.08 9.05
N ALA A 19 2.16 -6.37 8.01
CA ALA A 19 2.21 -7.59 7.22
C ALA A 19 3.52 -7.66 6.42
N ALA A 20 3.97 -6.55 5.84
CA ALA A 20 5.25 -6.46 5.13
C ALA A 20 6.43 -6.83 6.05
N ALA A 21 6.47 -6.27 7.27
CA ALA A 21 7.47 -6.65 8.27
C ALA A 21 7.37 -8.13 8.69
N ARG A 22 6.16 -8.68 8.74
CA ARG A 22 5.94 -10.11 9.01
C ARG A 22 6.47 -10.97 7.86
N PHE A 23 6.13 -10.66 6.62
CA PHE A 23 6.59 -11.40 5.44
C PHE A 23 8.12 -11.39 5.33
N ALA A 24 8.76 -10.24 5.61
CA ALA A 24 10.21 -10.16 5.69
C ALA A 24 10.79 -11.07 6.77
N LYS A 25 10.19 -11.09 7.98
CA LYS A 25 10.58 -11.99 9.07
C LYS A 25 10.42 -13.48 8.67
N GLU A 26 9.42 -13.79 7.85
CA GLU A 26 9.18 -15.13 7.29
C GLU A 26 10.11 -15.49 6.12
N GLY A 27 11.01 -14.58 5.71
CA GLY A 27 12.01 -14.81 4.67
C GLY A 27 11.56 -14.45 3.25
N HIS A 28 10.43 -13.76 3.09
CA HIS A 28 9.98 -13.27 1.80
C HIS A 28 10.62 -11.92 1.45
N SER A 29 11.09 -11.77 0.21
CA SER A 29 11.47 -10.47 -0.33
C SER A 29 10.21 -9.67 -0.68
N VAL A 30 10.06 -8.50 -0.05
CA VAL A 30 8.92 -7.58 -0.19
C VAL A 30 9.45 -6.28 -0.77
N THR A 31 8.92 -5.84 -1.91
CA THR A 31 9.35 -4.60 -2.58
C THR A 31 8.18 -3.64 -2.67
N PRO A 32 8.26 -2.46 -2.03
CA PRO A 32 7.36 -1.36 -2.31
C PRO A 32 7.70 -0.71 -3.65
N VAL A 33 6.67 -0.36 -4.41
CA VAL A 33 6.79 0.49 -5.59
C VAL A 33 5.83 1.65 -5.41
N ILE A 34 6.40 2.85 -5.37
CA ILE A 34 5.68 4.09 -5.16
C ILE A 34 5.57 4.82 -6.50
N LEU A 35 4.34 5.08 -6.92
CA LEU A 35 4.05 5.46 -8.29
C LEU A 35 4.14 6.97 -8.50
N CYS A 36 3.65 7.77 -7.57
CA CYS A 36 3.66 9.22 -7.67
C CYS A 36 4.92 9.86 -7.08
N GLU A 37 5.39 10.92 -7.72
CA GLU A 37 6.33 11.89 -7.16
C GLU A 37 5.60 12.86 -6.23
N ASN A 38 6.25 13.30 -5.15
CA ASN A 38 5.62 14.19 -4.17
C ASN A 38 5.85 15.68 -4.45
N ALA A 39 5.48 16.18 -5.63
CA ALA A 39 6.06 17.45 -6.11
C ALA A 39 5.13 18.57 -6.58
N THR A 40 3.80 18.44 -6.72
CA THR A 40 3.04 19.55 -7.35
C THR A 40 1.92 20.23 -6.58
N VAL A 41 1.37 19.66 -5.49
CA VAL A 41 0.18 20.26 -4.87
C VAL A 41 0.34 20.64 -3.40
N ARG A 42 1.18 19.95 -2.61
CA ARG A 42 1.17 20.09 -1.14
C ARG A 42 2.47 20.56 -0.49
N TYR A 43 3.64 20.34 -1.11
CA TYR A 43 4.92 20.49 -0.41
C TYR A 43 5.98 21.22 -1.24
N ALA A 44 6.88 21.92 -0.54
CA ALA A 44 8.06 22.57 -1.13
C ALA A 44 9.10 21.53 -1.57
N ALA A 45 9.98 21.86 -2.53
CA ALA A 45 10.98 20.96 -3.08
C ALA A 45 11.89 20.30 -2.03
N GLU A 46 12.25 21.01 -0.94
CA GLU A 46 13.04 20.45 0.17
C GLU A 46 12.32 19.31 0.90
N MET A 47 10.99 19.29 0.91
CA MET A 47 10.22 18.21 1.52
C MET A 47 10.21 16.94 0.64
N GLN A 48 10.46 17.08 -0.66
CA GLN A 48 10.46 15.96 -1.61
C GLN A 48 11.65 15.03 -1.39
N GLU A 49 12.87 15.57 -1.28
CA GLU A 49 14.07 14.78 -0.94
C GLU A 49 13.92 14.09 0.44
N ASN A 50 13.15 14.68 1.34
CA ASN A 50 12.89 14.08 2.65
C ASN A 50 11.96 12.87 2.55
N LEU A 51 10.93 12.90 1.71
CA LEU A 51 9.93 11.82 1.62
C LEU A 51 10.50 10.52 1.04
N GLU A 52 11.33 10.58 -0.02
CA GLU A 52 12.00 9.37 -0.52
C GLU A 52 12.96 8.78 0.52
N ASN A 53 13.68 9.65 1.24
CA ASN A 53 14.58 9.23 2.32
C ASN A 53 13.81 8.60 3.48
N TRP A 54 12.66 9.17 3.86
CA TRP A 54 11.78 8.59 4.88
C TRP A 54 11.22 7.24 4.44
N ALA A 55 10.84 7.09 3.17
CA ALA A 55 10.40 5.81 2.63
C ALA A 55 11.50 4.73 2.68
N ARG A 56 12.75 5.11 2.38
CA ARG A 56 13.90 4.20 2.52
C ARG A 56 14.18 3.83 3.98
N GLN A 57 14.10 4.78 4.91
CA GLN A 57 14.26 4.52 6.34
C GLN A 57 13.13 3.65 6.90
N SER A 58 11.90 3.92 6.49
CA SER A 58 10.73 3.10 6.77
C SER A 58 10.93 1.66 6.32
N ALA A 59 11.33 1.45 5.05
CA ALA A 59 11.64 0.12 4.53
C ALA A 59 12.71 -0.62 5.34
N GLN A 60 13.76 0.09 5.77
CA GLN A 60 14.81 -0.46 6.63
C GLN A 60 14.27 -0.92 8.00
N ILE A 61 13.38 -0.15 8.63
CA ILE A 61 12.74 -0.51 9.92
C ILE A 61 11.87 -1.76 9.76
N LEU A 62 11.08 -1.81 8.69
CA LEU A 62 10.23 -2.97 8.37
C LEU A 62 11.09 -4.20 8.04
N GLY A 63 12.30 -4.02 7.53
CA GLY A 63 13.19 -5.08 7.07
C GLY A 63 12.86 -5.57 5.66
N ILE A 64 12.29 -4.70 4.83
CA ILE A 64 11.90 -4.99 3.45
C ILE A 64 12.88 -4.36 2.45
N GLU A 65 12.73 -4.67 1.15
CA GLU A 65 13.58 -4.10 0.12
C GLU A 65 13.38 -2.58 0.01
N PRO A 66 14.40 -1.83 -0.42
CA PRO A 66 14.27 -0.40 -0.69
C PRO A 66 13.13 -0.12 -1.70
N PRO A 67 12.36 0.96 -1.52
CA PRO A 67 11.30 1.30 -2.47
C PRO A 67 11.84 1.64 -3.86
N VAL A 68 11.08 1.27 -4.89
CA VAL A 68 11.26 1.74 -6.27
C VAL A 68 10.30 2.91 -6.50
N PHE A 69 10.81 4.02 -7.04
CA PHE A 69 10.02 5.21 -7.35
C PHE A 69 9.80 5.32 -8.87
N VAL A 70 8.55 5.50 -9.30
CA VAL A 70 8.21 5.61 -10.73
C VAL A 70 8.23 7.07 -11.21
N GLY A 71 7.77 8.00 -10.38
CA GLY A 71 7.82 9.44 -10.67
C GLY A 71 6.65 9.97 -11.51
N LEU A 72 5.44 9.44 -11.34
CA LEU A 72 4.22 9.98 -11.95
C LEU A 72 3.71 11.21 -11.18
N PRO A 73 2.96 12.14 -11.79
CA PRO A 73 2.50 13.33 -11.08
C PRO A 73 1.43 13.01 -10.02
N ASP A 74 1.70 13.41 -8.77
CA ASP A 74 0.76 13.29 -7.63
C ASP A 74 -0.56 14.06 -7.83
N GLN A 75 -1.66 13.43 -7.41
CA GLN A 75 -3.06 13.87 -7.57
C GLN A 75 -3.50 14.07 -9.03
N LYS A 76 -2.82 13.44 -9.99
CA LYS A 76 -3.04 13.65 -11.42
C LYS A 76 -3.01 12.36 -12.23
N LEU A 77 -3.14 11.18 -11.60
CA LEU A 77 -3.11 9.93 -12.37
C LEU A 77 -4.33 9.77 -13.27
N ASP A 78 -5.41 10.49 -13.01
CA ASP A 78 -6.58 10.58 -13.89
C ASP A 78 -6.33 11.34 -15.20
N THR A 79 -5.17 12.00 -15.34
CA THR A 79 -4.75 12.63 -16.60
C THR A 79 -4.13 11.65 -17.60
N PHE A 80 -3.79 10.44 -17.15
CA PHE A 80 -3.27 9.37 -18.01
C PHE A 80 -4.42 8.50 -18.54
N THR A 81 -4.22 7.95 -19.73
CA THR A 81 -5.13 6.93 -20.25
C THR A 81 -4.98 5.62 -19.46
N ALA A 82 -6.03 4.81 -19.47
CA ALA A 82 -5.99 3.48 -18.85
C ALA A 82 -4.88 2.59 -19.44
N LEU A 83 -4.54 2.77 -20.72
CA LEU A 83 -3.45 2.03 -21.38
C LEU A 83 -2.08 2.44 -20.82
N GLU A 84 -1.80 3.74 -20.70
CA GLU A 84 -0.52 4.24 -20.17
C GLU A 84 -0.31 3.77 -18.73
N MET A 85 -1.35 3.82 -17.90
CA MET A 85 -1.27 3.32 -16.53
C MET A 85 -1.06 1.82 -16.47
N ALA A 86 -1.79 1.03 -17.28
CA ALA A 86 -1.59 -0.42 -17.34
C ALA A 86 -0.17 -0.78 -17.78
N GLN A 87 0.35 -0.14 -18.83
CA GLN A 87 1.72 -0.37 -19.33
C GLN A 87 2.79 0.01 -18.29
N THR A 88 2.53 1.05 -17.49
CA THR A 88 3.43 1.43 -16.39
C THR A 88 3.52 0.31 -15.35
N ILE A 89 2.39 -0.26 -14.94
CA ILE A 89 2.39 -1.40 -14.01
C ILE A 89 2.98 -2.66 -14.66
N GLU A 90 2.67 -2.95 -15.92
CA GLU A 90 3.22 -4.09 -16.67
C GLU A 90 4.76 -4.04 -16.70
N LYS A 91 5.35 -2.86 -16.90
CA LYS A 91 6.81 -2.67 -16.84
C LYS A 91 7.37 -3.02 -15.45
N VAL A 92 6.74 -2.53 -14.38
CA VAL A 92 7.13 -2.87 -12.99
C VAL A 92 7.06 -4.38 -12.75
N LEU A 93 5.99 -5.04 -13.20
CA LEU A 93 5.84 -6.49 -13.07
C LEU A 93 6.90 -7.24 -13.87
N ALA A 94 7.23 -6.77 -15.08
CA ALA A 94 8.26 -7.35 -15.92
C ALA A 94 9.66 -7.27 -15.28
N ASP A 95 10.00 -6.12 -14.69
CA ASP A 95 11.32 -5.90 -14.09
C ASP A 95 11.50 -6.67 -12.76
N LEU A 96 10.45 -6.73 -11.92
CA LEU A 96 10.55 -7.31 -10.57
C LEU A 96 10.16 -8.79 -10.51
N GLN A 97 9.37 -9.28 -11.48
CA GLN A 97 8.82 -10.64 -11.53
C GLN A 97 8.20 -11.05 -10.18
N PRO A 98 7.19 -10.33 -9.66
CA PRO A 98 6.56 -10.67 -8.39
C PRO A 98 5.56 -11.82 -8.53
N GLU A 99 5.31 -12.48 -7.41
CA GLU A 99 4.41 -13.62 -7.29
C GLU A 99 3.08 -13.23 -6.65
N VAL A 100 3.13 -12.24 -5.76
CA VAL A 100 1.99 -11.69 -5.04
C VAL A 100 2.02 -10.18 -5.18
N VAL A 101 0.87 -9.58 -5.49
CA VAL A 101 0.72 -8.13 -5.61
C VAL A 101 -0.31 -7.64 -4.59
N PHE A 102 0.08 -6.65 -3.79
CA PHE A 102 -0.80 -5.83 -2.97
C PHE A 102 -0.98 -4.48 -3.65
N THR A 103 -2.21 -4.01 -3.78
CA THR A 103 -2.55 -2.70 -4.37
C THR A 103 -3.67 -2.02 -3.60
N HIS A 104 -3.98 -0.77 -3.90
CA HIS A 104 -5.06 -0.07 -3.22
C HIS A 104 -6.43 -0.72 -3.48
N HIS A 105 -7.38 -0.49 -2.57
CA HIS A 105 -8.77 -0.87 -2.78
C HIS A 105 -9.45 0.03 -3.84
N GLY A 106 -10.19 -0.59 -4.78
CA GLY A 106 -10.86 0.12 -5.88
C GLY A 106 -12.00 1.06 -5.47
N GLY A 107 -12.48 0.98 -4.24
CA GLY A 107 -13.49 1.88 -3.68
C GLY A 107 -12.94 3.03 -2.83
N ASP A 108 -11.63 3.27 -2.84
CA ASP A 108 -11.00 4.35 -2.08
C ASP A 108 -11.50 5.75 -2.51
N ILE A 109 -11.48 6.72 -1.59
CA ILE A 109 -11.85 8.11 -1.87
C ILE A 109 -10.82 8.81 -2.76
N ASN A 110 -9.53 8.44 -2.62
CA ASN A 110 -8.44 8.99 -3.40
C ASN A 110 -8.49 8.48 -4.84
N LYS A 111 -8.48 9.39 -5.81
CA LYS A 111 -8.60 9.04 -7.23
C LYS A 111 -7.38 8.29 -7.74
N ASP A 112 -6.17 8.63 -7.30
CA ASP A 112 -4.93 7.97 -7.71
C ASP A 112 -4.92 6.52 -7.25
N HIS A 113 -5.38 6.24 -6.03
CA HIS A 113 -5.53 4.88 -5.49
C HIS A 113 -6.41 4.02 -6.42
N ARG A 114 -7.54 4.57 -6.88
CA ARG A 114 -8.46 3.88 -7.78
C ARG A 114 -7.88 3.66 -9.18
N VAL A 115 -7.19 4.66 -9.74
CA VAL A 115 -6.52 4.51 -11.04
C VAL A 115 -5.47 3.40 -10.99
N ILE A 116 -4.69 3.35 -9.90
CA ILE A 116 -3.69 2.30 -9.69
C ILE A 116 -4.33 0.93 -9.52
N PHE A 117 -5.44 0.84 -8.77
CA PHE A 117 -6.21 -0.40 -8.67
C PHE A 117 -6.66 -0.90 -10.05
N GLU A 118 -7.30 -0.03 -10.85
CA GLU A 118 -7.78 -0.36 -12.20
C GLU A 118 -6.64 -0.83 -13.11
N ALA A 119 -5.52 -0.10 -13.12
CA ALA A 119 -4.33 -0.46 -13.88
C ALA A 119 -3.74 -1.79 -13.42
N THR A 120 -3.69 -2.03 -12.11
CA THR A 120 -3.23 -3.30 -11.53
C THR A 120 -4.09 -4.46 -12.00
N MET A 121 -5.41 -4.30 -12.05
CA MET A 121 -6.31 -5.38 -12.52
C MET A 121 -6.05 -5.76 -13.98
N VAL A 122 -5.74 -4.77 -14.83
CA VAL A 122 -5.39 -5.00 -16.25
C VAL A 122 -4.02 -5.66 -16.38
N ALA A 123 -3.01 -5.14 -15.69
CA ALA A 123 -1.62 -5.59 -15.78
C ALA A 123 -1.40 -6.99 -15.19
N THR A 124 -2.21 -7.39 -14.21
CA THR A 124 -2.07 -8.70 -13.52
C THR A 124 -2.94 -9.81 -14.11
N ARG A 125 -3.60 -9.59 -15.26
CA ARG A 125 -4.47 -10.60 -15.88
C ARG A 125 -3.79 -11.98 -15.94
N PRO A 126 -4.50 -13.07 -15.61
CA PRO A 126 -3.91 -14.40 -15.47
C PRO A 126 -3.68 -15.05 -16.85
N LEU A 127 -2.79 -14.46 -17.65
CA LEU A 127 -2.41 -14.96 -18.97
C LEU A 127 -1.28 -15.99 -18.84
N PRO A 128 -1.12 -16.90 -19.83
CA PRO A 128 0.00 -17.82 -19.86
C PRO A 128 1.35 -17.09 -19.70
N GLY A 129 2.20 -17.59 -18.81
CA GLY A 129 3.50 -16.98 -18.52
C GLY A 129 3.47 -15.83 -17.50
N SER A 130 2.31 -15.46 -16.96
CA SER A 130 2.25 -14.53 -15.82
C SER A 130 2.86 -15.16 -14.58
N ASN A 131 3.73 -14.41 -13.91
CA ASN A 131 4.32 -14.82 -12.62
C ASN A 131 3.41 -14.47 -11.42
N VAL A 132 2.40 -13.63 -11.62
CA VAL A 132 1.51 -13.18 -10.53
C VAL A 132 0.36 -14.17 -10.33
N HIS A 133 0.38 -14.86 -9.19
CA HIS A 133 -0.64 -15.85 -8.81
C HIS A 133 -1.72 -15.25 -7.92
N SER A 134 -1.37 -14.25 -7.10
CA SER A 134 -2.30 -13.66 -6.13
C SER A 134 -2.28 -12.13 -6.15
N VAL A 135 -3.47 -11.54 -6.13
CA VAL A 135 -3.69 -10.11 -6.06
C VAL A 135 -4.60 -9.78 -4.88
N TYR A 136 -4.07 -8.99 -3.96
CA TYR A 136 -4.76 -8.49 -2.78
C TYR A 136 -4.95 -6.99 -2.89
N THR A 137 -6.04 -6.48 -2.34
CA THR A 137 -6.18 -5.06 -2.04
C THR A 137 -6.10 -4.78 -0.55
N TYR A 138 -5.54 -3.63 -0.21
CA TYR A 138 -5.49 -3.11 1.15
C TYR A 138 -6.34 -1.85 1.28
N GLU A 139 -6.75 -1.57 2.51
CA GLU A 139 -7.24 -0.25 2.87
C GLU A 139 -6.08 0.68 3.22
N THR A 140 -6.16 1.94 2.79
CA THR A 140 -5.25 2.98 3.23
C THR A 140 -5.89 3.74 4.38
N ILE A 141 -5.22 3.78 5.54
CA ILE A 141 -5.64 4.56 6.70
C ILE A 141 -5.73 6.05 6.33
N SER A 142 -6.81 6.70 6.78
CA SER A 142 -7.23 8.06 6.44
C SER A 142 -7.60 8.25 4.96
N SER A 143 -8.14 7.21 4.32
CA SER A 143 -8.59 7.28 2.94
C SER A 143 -9.75 6.34 2.69
N THR A 144 -9.52 5.03 2.82
CA THR A 144 -10.52 4.02 2.48
C THR A 144 -11.75 4.10 3.40
N GLU A 145 -11.56 4.41 4.69
CA GLU A 145 -12.64 4.53 5.67
C GLU A 145 -13.51 5.79 5.47
N TRP A 146 -13.01 6.78 4.73
CA TRP A 146 -13.74 8.00 4.39
C TRP A 146 -14.48 7.91 3.05
N ALA A 147 -14.32 6.82 2.31
CA ALA A 147 -15.04 6.62 1.06
C ALA A 147 -16.56 6.60 1.29
N ALA A 148 -17.29 7.37 0.48
CA ALA A 148 -18.74 7.36 0.49
C ALA A 148 -19.27 6.04 -0.08
N THR A 149 -19.47 5.03 0.79
CA THR A 149 -19.77 3.65 0.38
C THR A 149 -21.12 3.45 -0.35
N GLU A 150 -21.92 4.51 -0.45
CA GLU A 150 -23.13 4.57 -1.28
C GLU A 150 -22.79 4.74 -2.77
N PHE A 151 -21.65 5.39 -3.06
CA PHE A 151 -21.18 5.69 -4.41
C PHE A 151 -19.97 4.85 -4.82
N TYR A 152 -19.22 4.33 -3.85
CA TYR A 152 -18.05 3.50 -4.06
C TYR A 152 -18.21 2.15 -3.37
N SER A 153 -17.57 1.11 -3.93
CA SER A 153 -17.53 -0.20 -3.30
C SER A 153 -17.00 -0.09 -1.87
N ARG A 154 -17.61 -0.81 -0.94
CA ARG A 154 -17.12 -0.92 0.44
C ARG A 154 -15.94 -1.90 0.48
N PHE A 155 -14.92 -1.58 1.27
CA PHE A 155 -13.85 -2.54 1.57
C PHE A 155 -14.40 -3.71 2.39
N THR A 156 -14.34 -4.92 1.83
CA THR A 156 -14.86 -6.14 2.45
C THR A 156 -13.73 -7.16 2.57
N PRO A 157 -12.84 -7.00 3.58
CA PRO A 157 -11.69 -7.88 3.71
C PRO A 157 -12.12 -9.31 3.99
N ASN A 158 -11.41 -10.25 3.37
CA ASN A 158 -11.60 -11.69 3.49
C ASN A 158 -10.31 -12.42 3.86
N THR A 159 -9.20 -11.69 3.98
CA THR A 159 -7.87 -12.20 4.32
C THR A 159 -7.30 -11.34 5.44
N PHE A 160 -6.76 -11.97 6.47
CA PHE A 160 -6.24 -11.28 7.64
C PHE A 160 -4.90 -11.89 8.03
N TYR A 161 -3.89 -11.06 8.23
CA TYR A 161 -2.61 -11.50 8.76
C TYR A 161 -2.51 -11.07 10.22
N ASP A 162 -2.29 -12.04 11.12
CA ASP A 162 -1.86 -11.75 12.49
C ASP A 162 -0.53 -10.99 12.44
N VAL A 163 -0.55 -9.76 12.94
CA VAL A 163 0.60 -8.85 13.00
C VAL A 163 0.89 -8.44 14.44
N THR A 164 0.46 -9.24 15.41
CA THR A 164 0.67 -9.00 16.84
C THR A 164 2.15 -8.72 17.16
N GLU A 165 3.07 -9.41 16.48
CA GLU A 165 4.52 -9.25 16.69
C GLU A 165 5.17 -8.13 15.86
N THR A 166 4.45 -7.57 14.88
CA THR A 166 5.02 -6.65 13.89
C THR A 166 4.33 -5.30 13.81
N ILE A 167 3.21 -5.11 14.52
CA ILE A 167 2.49 -3.82 14.57
C ILE A 167 3.36 -2.68 15.09
N ALA A 168 4.24 -2.94 16.08
CA ALA A 168 5.16 -1.94 16.60
C ALA A 168 6.13 -1.43 15.52
N LYS A 169 6.60 -2.32 14.63
CA LYS A 169 7.46 -1.93 13.50
C LYS A 169 6.72 -1.05 12.51
N LYS A 170 5.43 -1.31 12.24
CA LYS A 170 4.61 -0.43 11.38
C LYS A 170 4.53 0.99 11.94
N VAL A 171 4.27 1.11 13.25
CA VAL A 171 4.20 2.41 13.93
C VAL A 171 5.55 3.14 13.88
N GLU A 172 6.65 2.43 14.15
CA GLU A 172 8.00 2.98 14.07
C GLU A 172 8.37 3.42 12.64
N ALA A 173 8.08 2.58 11.65
CA ALA A 173 8.33 2.88 10.24
C ALA A 173 7.51 4.08 9.75
N PHE A 174 6.23 4.14 10.10
CA PHE A 174 5.37 5.26 9.75
C PHE A 174 5.84 6.57 10.40
N SER A 175 6.44 6.51 11.59
CA SER A 175 6.97 7.70 12.28
C SER A 175 8.08 8.44 11.50
N GLN A 176 8.69 7.78 10.50
CA GLN A 176 9.65 8.44 9.61
C GLN A 176 8.98 9.47 8.71
N TYR A 177 7.71 9.30 8.36
CA TYR A 177 6.92 10.24 7.56
C TYR A 177 6.46 11.45 8.39
N ARG A 178 7.41 12.26 8.87
CA ARG A 178 7.18 13.31 9.88
C ARG A 178 6.08 14.31 9.50
N SER A 179 5.91 14.61 8.21
CA SER A 179 4.84 15.51 7.73
C SER A 179 3.45 14.87 7.78
N GLU A 180 3.38 13.54 7.74
CA GLU A 180 2.16 12.74 7.64
C GLU A 180 1.67 12.23 8.99
N VAL A 181 2.56 12.13 9.99
CA VAL A 181 2.19 11.82 11.37
C VAL A 181 1.30 12.93 11.93
N ARG A 182 0.20 12.52 12.58
CA ARG A 182 -0.78 13.41 13.22
C ARG A 182 -0.98 13.01 14.68
N GLU A 183 -1.50 13.93 15.48
CA GLU A 183 -1.91 13.63 16.85
C GLU A 183 -3.25 12.87 16.87
N TYR A 184 -3.45 12.04 17.89
CA TYR A 184 -4.75 11.42 18.17
C TYR A 184 -5.79 12.54 18.43
N PRO A 185 -7.02 12.48 17.88
CA PRO A 185 -7.75 11.31 17.37
C PRO A 185 -7.60 11.02 15.86
N HIS A 186 -6.60 11.60 15.18
CA HIS A 186 -6.42 11.32 13.76
C HIS A 186 -6.02 9.84 13.53
N PRO A 187 -6.55 9.14 12.51
CA PRO A 187 -6.26 7.72 12.30
C PRO A 187 -4.80 7.42 11.94
N ARG A 188 -4.08 8.38 11.36
CA ARG A 188 -2.61 8.32 11.15
C ARG A 188 -1.77 8.53 12.43
N SER A 189 -2.37 8.78 13.59
CA SER A 189 -1.59 8.81 14.83
C SER A 189 -1.05 7.41 15.16
N PRO A 190 0.09 7.28 15.87
CA PRO A 190 0.57 5.99 16.37
C PRO A 190 -0.53 5.17 17.06
N GLU A 191 -1.32 5.84 17.91
CA GLU A 191 -2.46 5.23 18.59
C GLU A 191 -3.58 4.81 17.62
N GLY A 192 -3.93 5.65 16.64
CA GLY A 192 -4.93 5.34 15.62
C GLY A 192 -4.56 4.10 14.77
N ILE A 193 -3.29 3.99 14.37
CA ILE A 193 -2.77 2.84 13.62
C ILE A 193 -2.89 1.55 14.46
N GLU A 194 -2.52 1.60 15.74
CA GLU A 194 -2.67 0.45 16.63
C GLU A 194 -4.13 0.07 16.86
N ILE A 195 -5.01 1.05 17.10
CA ILE A 195 -6.44 0.82 17.32
C ILE A 195 -7.04 0.12 16.10
N ARG A 196 -6.69 0.56 14.88
CA ARG A 196 -7.17 -0.07 13.65
C ARG A 196 -6.76 -1.54 13.55
N ALA A 197 -5.50 -1.84 13.86
CA ALA A 197 -5.02 -3.22 13.85
C ALA A 197 -5.69 -4.08 14.94
N LYS A 198 -5.96 -3.52 16.13
CA LYS A 198 -6.68 -4.19 17.22
C LYS A 198 -8.14 -4.47 16.85
N ASP A 199 -8.83 -3.53 16.19
CA ASP A 199 -10.20 -3.73 15.69
C ASP A 199 -10.26 -4.91 14.72
N TRP A 200 -9.36 -4.99 13.74
CA TRP A 200 -9.28 -6.14 12.85
C TRP A 200 -8.91 -7.43 13.59
N GLY A 201 -7.96 -7.37 14.52
CA GLY A 201 -7.55 -8.52 15.33
C GLY A 201 -8.72 -9.12 16.10
N ALA A 202 -9.55 -8.27 16.72
CA ALA A 202 -10.72 -8.70 17.48
C ALA A 202 -11.76 -9.44 16.62
N ARG A 203 -11.84 -9.13 15.32
CA ARG A 203 -12.77 -9.79 14.39
C ARG A 203 -12.32 -11.20 13.97
N VAL A 204 -11.03 -11.51 14.10
CA VAL A 204 -10.46 -12.81 13.69
C VAL A 204 -9.74 -13.57 14.81
N GLY A 205 -9.87 -13.11 16.06
CA GLY A 205 -9.40 -13.83 17.24
C GLY A 205 -7.90 -13.68 17.55
N VAL A 206 -7.26 -12.58 17.13
CA VAL A 206 -5.85 -12.26 17.45
C VAL A 206 -5.73 -10.85 18.06
N ARG A 207 -4.55 -10.50 18.61
CA ARG A 207 -4.40 -9.19 19.29
C ARG A 207 -4.31 -8.01 18.32
N ALA A 208 -3.71 -8.22 17.15
CA ALA A 208 -3.66 -7.23 16.08
C ALA A 208 -3.64 -7.94 14.72
N ALA A 209 -4.41 -7.46 13.75
CA ALA A 209 -4.40 -7.95 12.39
C ALA A 209 -4.35 -6.80 11.37
N GLU A 210 -3.71 -7.03 10.23
CA GLU A 210 -3.95 -6.24 9.02
C GLU A 210 -4.90 -6.99 8.10
N ALA A 211 -5.88 -6.27 7.56
CA ALA A 211 -6.96 -6.81 6.77
C ALA A 211 -6.77 -6.50 5.29
N PHE A 212 -7.00 -7.50 4.45
CA PHE A 212 -6.85 -7.44 3.01
C PHE A 212 -8.06 -8.08 2.33
N GLN A 213 -8.32 -7.68 1.10
CA GLN A 213 -9.31 -8.33 0.25
C GLN A 213 -8.58 -9.06 -0.88
N LEU A 214 -8.61 -10.39 -0.84
CA LEU A 214 -8.19 -11.23 -1.94
C LEU A 214 -9.12 -11.00 -3.12
N VAL A 215 -8.58 -10.45 -4.21
CA VAL A 215 -9.31 -10.23 -5.47
C VAL A 215 -9.23 -11.46 -6.35
N ARG A 216 -8.04 -12.05 -6.44
CA ARG A 216 -7.78 -13.25 -7.26
C ARG A 216 -6.63 -14.04 -6.66
N SER A 217 -6.82 -15.34 -6.54
CA SER A 217 -5.75 -16.33 -6.36
C SER A 217 -5.95 -17.40 -7.41
N VAL A 218 -4.93 -17.65 -8.23
CA VAL A 218 -4.95 -18.62 -9.33
C VAL A 218 -3.69 -19.46 -9.27
N LEU A 219 -3.82 -20.73 -9.67
CA LEU A 219 -2.80 -21.77 -9.69
C LEU A 219 -2.45 -22.32 -8.30
#